data_AF-A0A173LYD6-F1
#
_entry.id   AF-A0A173LYD6-F1
#
_cell.length_a   1.000
_cell.length_b   1.000
_cell.length_c   1.000
_cell.angle_alpha   90.00
_cell.angle_beta   90.00
_cell.angle_gamma   90.00
#
_symmetry.space_group_name_H-M   'P 1'
#
loop_
_entity.id
_entity.type
_entity.pdbx_description
1 polymer ?
#
loop_
_entity_poly.entity_id
_entity_poly.type
_entity_poly.pdbx_seq_one_letter_code
_entity_poly.pdbx_strand_id
1 'polypeptide(L)' 'MPDDFIPLTLPPQTRMIWQDLVATIDASIHTLHNGVPDPLWWGSARVAYDAQVEDIISELRQAKWEILAALEHPG' A
#
# COMPACT_ATOMS: atom_id res chain seq x y z
N MET A 1 14.04 -14.22 39.04
CA MET A 1 12.96 -14.21 38.05
C MET A 1 13.64 -14.01 36.71
N PRO A 2 13.65 -14.98 35.78
CA PRO A 2 14.04 -14.67 34.42
C PRO A 2 12.86 -13.92 33.79
N ASP A 3 13.09 -12.67 33.39
CA ASP A 3 12.21 -11.97 32.46
C ASP A 3 12.15 -12.80 31.17
N ASP A 4 11.06 -13.54 31.00
CA ASP A 4 10.69 -14.17 29.73
C ASP A 4 10.42 -13.05 28.73
N PHE A 5 11.48 -12.60 28.07
CA PHE A 5 11.43 -11.69 26.93
C PHE A 5 10.79 -12.46 25.76
N ILE A 6 9.47 -12.59 25.78
CA ILE A 6 8.72 -13.05 24.61
C ILE A 6 8.97 -11.98 23.54
N PRO A 7 9.62 -12.29 22.41
CA PRO A 7 9.68 -11.35 21.32
C PRO A 7 8.23 -11.06 20.93
N LEU A 8 7.82 -9.78 20.98
CA LEU A 8 6.53 -9.29 20.48
C LEU A 8 6.47 -9.39 18.95
N THR A 9 6.96 -10.48 18.38
CA THR A 9 6.97 -10.69 16.94
C THR A 9 5.58 -11.15 16.52
N LEU A 10 5.01 -10.48 15.53
CA LEU A 10 3.76 -10.91 14.92
C LEU A 10 3.84 -12.39 14.51
N PRO A 11 2.75 -13.16 14.69
CA PRO A 11 2.67 -14.52 14.20
C PRO A 11 3.11 -14.60 12.73
N PRO A 12 3.85 -15.64 12.32
CA PRO A 12 4.37 -15.74 10.94
C PRO A 12 3.28 -15.57 9.87
N GLN A 13 2.10 -16.15 10.11
CA GLN A 13 0.95 -16.04 9.22
C GLN A 13 0.45 -14.59 9.10
N THR A 14 0.38 -13.87 10.21
CA THR A 14 0.03 -12.45 10.22
C THR A 14 1.05 -11.66 9.40
N ARG A 15 2.35 -11.86 9.65
CA ARG A 15 3.42 -11.20 8.88
C ARG A 15 3.31 -11.45 7.38
N MET A 16 3.01 -12.68 6.95
CA MET A 16 2.80 -13.00 5.54
C MET A 16 1.63 -12.21 4.94
N ILE A 17 0.48 -12.12 5.64
CA ILE A 17 -0.69 -11.37 5.17
C ILE A 17 -0.36 -9.89 4.96
N TRP A 18 0.35 -9.27 5.91
CA TRP A 18 0.75 -7.87 5.79
C TRP A 18 1.75 -7.66 4.64
N GLN A 19 2.65 -8.62 4.38
CA GLN A 19 3.56 -8.56 3.24
C GLN A 19 2.80 -8.68 1.90
N ASP A 20 1.82 -9.57 1.81
CA ASP A 20 0.96 -9.70 0.63
C ASP A 20 0.15 -8.42 0.38
N LEU A 21 -0.30 -7.75 1.45
CA LEU A 21 -0.98 -6.46 1.36
C LEU A 21 -0.06 -5.37 0.80
N VAL A 22 1.20 -5.31 1.24
CA VAL A 22 2.21 -4.38 0.68
C VAL A 22 2.43 -4.65 -0.82
N ALA A 23 2.58 -5.91 -1.21
CA ALA A 23 2.75 -6.29 -2.61
C ALA A 23 1.53 -5.91 -3.46
N THR A 24 0.33 -6.06 -2.90
CA THR A 24 -0.94 -5.67 -3.55
C THR A 24 -1.04 -4.15 -3.74
N ILE A 25 -0.60 -3.38 -2.75
CA ILE A 25 -0.53 -1.91 -2.87
C ILE A 25 0.43 -1.51 -3.98
N ASP A 26 1.64 -2.11 -4.03
CA ASP A 26 2.62 -1.82 -5.08
C ASP A 26 2.09 -2.14 -6.48
N ALA A 27 1.40 -3.27 -6.64
CA ALA A 27 0.74 -3.63 -7.89
C ALA A 27 -0.35 -2.62 -8.28
N SER A 28 -1.14 -2.16 -7.31
CA SER A 28 -2.21 -1.18 -7.53
C SER A 28 -1.65 0.18 -7.99
N ILE A 29 -0.59 0.68 -7.35
CA ILE A 29 0.11 1.90 -7.76
C ILE A 29 0.67 1.74 -9.19
N HIS A 30 1.29 0.60 -9.49
CA HIS A 30 1.79 0.32 -10.83
C HIS A 30 0.67 0.33 -11.87
N THR A 31 -0.47 -0.30 -11.57
CA THR A 31 -1.65 -0.29 -12.45
C THR A 31 -2.23 1.10 -12.64
N LEU A 32 -2.29 1.93 -11.60
CA LEU A 32 -2.82 3.29 -11.71
C LEU A 32 -1.91 4.19 -12.56
N HIS A 33 -0.58 4.08 -12.42
CA HIS A 33 0.37 4.82 -13.24
C HIS A 33 0.39 4.37 -14.71
N ASN A 34 0.21 3.08 -14.97
CA ASN A 34 0.33 2.49 -16.32
C ASN A 34 -1.01 2.14 -16.96
N GLY A 35 -2.12 2.39 -16.27
CA GLY A 35 -3.47 2.14 -16.77
C GLY A 35 -3.67 2.97 -18.02
N VAL A 36 -3.85 2.29 -19.15
CA VAL A 36 -4.11 2.96 -20.43
C VAL A 36 -5.50 3.59 -20.30
N PRO A 37 -5.59 4.94 -20.30
CA PRO A 37 -6.89 5.58 -20.34
C PRO A 37 -7.54 5.26 -21.68
N ASP A 38 -8.86 5.08 -21.66
CA ASP A 38 -9.64 4.83 -22.86
C ASP A 38 -9.25 5.87 -23.94
N PRO A 39 -9.03 5.46 -25.21
CA PRO A 39 -8.71 6.37 -26.31
C PRO A 39 -9.73 7.49 -26.54
N LEU A 40 -10.86 7.52 -25.84
CA LEU A 40 -11.86 8.59 -25.87
C LEU A 40 -11.68 9.62 -24.74
N TRP A 41 -10.78 9.40 -23.78
CA TRP A 41 -10.56 10.26 -22.61
C TRP A 41 -9.53 11.38 -22.90
N TRP A 42 -9.87 12.30 -23.80
CA TRP A 42 -9.06 13.50 -24.05
C TRP A 42 -9.62 14.73 -23.31
N GLY A 43 -8.78 15.74 -23.10
CA GLY A 43 -9.20 17.03 -22.53
C GLY A 43 -9.43 17.00 -21.01
N SER A 44 -10.46 17.70 -20.52
CA SER A 44 -10.70 17.90 -19.08
C SER A 44 -10.97 16.60 -18.31
N ALA A 45 -11.57 15.60 -18.96
CA ALA A 45 -11.80 14.28 -18.36
C ALA A 45 -10.48 13.57 -18.00
N ARG A 46 -9.44 13.73 -18.84
CA ARG A 46 -8.11 13.18 -18.56
C ARG A 46 -7.47 13.85 -17.35
N VAL A 47 -7.54 15.18 -17.29
CA VAL A 47 -6.97 15.96 -16.18
C VAL A 47 -7.63 15.59 -14.85
N ALA A 48 -8.96 15.44 -14.83
CA ALA A 48 -9.69 15.02 -13.64
C ALA A 48 -9.32 13.59 -13.20
N TYR A 49 -9.15 12.67 -14.16
CA TYR A 49 -8.68 11.32 -13.88
C TYR A 49 -7.27 11.30 -13.30
N ASP A 50 -6.31 12.02 -13.92
CA ASP A 50 -4.93 12.07 -13.44
C ASP A 50 -4.85 12.66 -12.03
N ALA A 51 -5.63 13.69 -11.72
CA ALA A 51 -5.71 14.25 -10.38
C ALA A 51 -6.22 13.23 -9.35
N GLN A 52 -7.30 12.50 -9.66
CA GLN A 52 -7.84 11.45 -8.79
C GLN A 52 -6.85 10.28 -8.61
N VAL A 53 -6.13 9.91 -9.67
CA VAL A 53 -5.09 8.88 -9.61
C VAL A 53 -4.00 9.27 -8.64
N GLU A 54 -3.50 10.50 -8.68
CA GLU A 54 -2.46 10.96 -7.76
C GLU A 54 -2.93 11.02 -6.30
N ASP A 55 -4.18 11.40 -6.06
CA ASP A 55 -4.79 11.36 -4.72
C ASP A 55 -4.84 9.92 -4.19
N ILE A 56 -5.35 8.97 -4.99
CA ILE A 56 -5.42 7.54 -4.62
C ILE A 56 -4.02 6.96 -4.39
N ILE A 57 -3.06 7.28 -5.25
CA ILE A 57 -1.67 6.82 -5.09
C ILE A 57 -1.07 7.37 -3.80
N SER A 58 -1.38 8.60 -3.43
CA SER A 58 -0.92 9.20 -2.16
C SER A 58 -1.48 8.45 -0.95
N GLU A 59 -2.78 8.12 -0.96
CA GLU A 59 -3.40 7.31 0.10
C GLU A 59 -2.80 5.89 0.18
N LEU A 60 -2.57 5.25 -0.98
CA LEU A 60 -1.95 3.92 -1.05
C LEU A 60 -0.52 3.92 -0.50
N ARG A 61 0.27 4.97 -0.79
CA ARG A 61 1.63 5.13 -0.24
C ARG A 61 1.60 5.31 1.27
N GLN A 62 0.66 6.09 1.78
CA GLN A 62 0.47 6.29 3.22
C GLN A 62 0.11 4.96 3.91
N ALA A 63 -0.87 4.22 3.37
CA ALA A 63 -1.27 2.93 3.90
C ALA A 63 -0.11 1.91 3.90
N LYS A 64 0.68 1.85 2.81
CA LYS A 64 1.88 1.01 2.76
C LYS A 64 2.89 1.38 3.84
N TRP A 65 3.11 2.67 4.07
CA TRP A 65 4.03 3.12 5.11
C TRP A 65 3.57 2.70 6.50
N GLU A 66 2.29 2.83 6.82
CA GLU A 66 1.70 2.41 8.10
C GLU A 66 1.83 0.90 8.33
N ILE A 67 1.61 0.09 7.29
CA ILE A 67 1.80 -1.35 7.35
C ILE A 67 3.26 -1.72 7.65
N LEU A 68 4.21 -1.08 6.95
CA LEU A 68 5.63 -1.34 7.14
C LEU A 68 6.09 -0.93 8.55
N ALA A 69 5.64 0.22 9.04
CA ALA A 69 5.93 0.67 10.40
C ALA A 69 5.39 -0.31 11.47
N ALA A 70 4.18 -0.84 11.26
CA ALA A 70 3.59 -1.84 12.15
C ALA A 70 4.35 -3.20 12.13
N LEU A 71 4.95 -3.55 11.00
CA LEU A 71 5.79 -4.75 10.87
C LEU A 71 7.16 -4.60 11.56
N GLU A 72 7.73 -3.40 11.57
CA GLU A 72 9.01 -3.07 12.22
C GLU A 72 8.87 -2.90 13.74
N HIS A 73 7.72 -2.39 14.19
CA HIS A 73 7.41 -2.14 15.61
C HIS A 73 6.11 -2.81 16.04
N PRO A 74 6.07 -4.16 16.07
CA PRO A 74 4.93 -4.88 16.60
C PRO A 74 4.84 -4.64 18.10
N GLY A 75 3.77 -3.96 18.53
CA GLY A 75 3.49 -3.61 19.93
C GLY A 75 3.18 -4.79 20.82
#